data_AF-A0A2D6HL45-F1
#
_entry.id   AF-A0A2D6HL45-F1
#
_cell.length_a   1.000
_cell.length_b   1.000
_cell.length_c   1.000
_cell.angle_alpha   90.00
_cell.angle_beta   90.00
_cell.angle_gamma   90.00
#
_symmetry.space_group_name_H-M   'P 1'
#
loop_
_entity.id
_entity.type
_entity.pdbx_description
1 polymer ?
#
loop_
_entity_poly.entity_id
_entity_poly.type
_entity_poly.pdbx_seq_one_letter_code
_entity_poly.pdbx_strand_id
1 'polypeptide(L)'
;MKAPSISNYIEIHMDTNEQILAESGGKTAGQVLKGQREALGLSLDDVSYATRVTKAHIVAIEENDKDALPSRVYAIGFVRTYALYFGLDADFLVQLFKIKTIGRHDPSRISMESDVDESSFVSARTLLWSCFISFMALILIGPLFSPKYGGQAQEKLGIPEVPADLKAKMDENLKTIDDINTQSQE
;
A
#
# COMPACT_ATOMS: atom_id res chain seq x y z
N MET A 1 -31.05 -33.06 11.10
CA MET A 1 -30.34 -32.62 9.88
C MET A 1 -28.99 -33.34 9.85
N LYS A 2 -28.78 -34.30 8.93
CA LYS A 2 -27.52 -35.05 8.84
C LYS A 2 -26.55 -34.21 8.01
N ALA A 3 -25.39 -33.88 8.57
CA ALA A 3 -24.36 -33.17 7.83
C ALA A 3 -23.97 -33.97 6.57
N PRO A 4 -23.81 -33.34 5.40
CA PRO A 4 -23.42 -34.03 4.18
C PRO A 4 -22.06 -34.73 4.37
N SER A 5 -21.95 -35.95 3.81
CA SER A 5 -20.74 -36.77 3.86
C SER A 5 -19.55 -36.05 3.20
N ILE A 6 -18.34 -36.20 3.76
CA ILE A 6 -17.09 -35.68 3.18
C ILE A 6 -16.89 -36.19 1.73
N SER A 7 -17.40 -37.40 1.42
CA SER A 7 -17.38 -37.96 0.07
C SER A 7 -18.12 -37.08 -0.94
N ASN A 8 -19.26 -36.48 -0.55
CA ASN A 8 -20.01 -35.57 -1.41
C ASN A 8 -19.22 -34.27 -1.66
N TYR A 9 -18.42 -33.80 -0.69
CA TYR A 9 -17.57 -32.62 -0.89
C TYR A 9 -16.40 -32.88 -1.85
N ILE A 10 -15.90 -34.11 -1.91
CA ILE A 10 -14.79 -34.48 -2.80
C ILE A 10 -15.29 -34.67 -4.24
N GLU A 11 -16.45 -35.31 -4.44
CA GLU A 11 -17.03 -35.50 -5.78
C GLU A 11 -17.41 -34.17 -6.46
N ILE A 12 -18.06 -33.24 -5.74
CA ILE A 12 -18.53 -31.95 -6.30
C ILE A 12 -17.35 -31.04 -6.73
N HIS A 13 -16.17 -31.20 -6.13
CA HIS A 13 -14.98 -30.38 -6.43
C HIS A 13 -13.91 -31.08 -7.30
N MET A 14 -14.08 -32.37 -7.64
CA MET A 14 -13.18 -33.06 -8.59
C MET A 14 -13.62 -32.90 -10.04
N ASP A 15 -14.93 -32.93 -10.31
CA ASP A 15 -15.48 -32.75 -11.66
C ASP A 15 -15.14 -31.36 -12.25
N THR A 16 -15.08 -30.33 -11.40
CA THR A 16 -14.79 -28.95 -11.81
C THR A 16 -13.35 -28.73 -12.29
N ASN A 17 -12.35 -29.41 -11.71
CA ASN A 17 -10.96 -29.22 -12.13
C ASN A 17 -10.68 -29.88 -13.48
N GLU A 18 -11.20 -31.08 -13.71
CA GLU A 18 -11.06 -31.76 -15.01
C GLU A 18 -11.76 -30.98 -16.12
N GLN A 19 -12.95 -30.42 -15.84
CA GLN A 19 -13.66 -29.51 -16.74
C GLN A 19 -12.84 -28.25 -17.05
N ILE A 20 -12.28 -27.58 -16.04
CA ILE A 20 -11.43 -26.39 -16.24
C ILE A 20 -10.18 -26.72 -17.07
N LEU A 21 -9.56 -27.87 -16.83
CA LEU A 21 -8.40 -28.32 -17.57
C LEU A 21 -8.75 -28.62 -19.04
N ALA A 22 -9.90 -29.26 -19.29
CA ALA A 22 -10.42 -29.53 -20.62
C ALA A 22 -10.76 -28.24 -21.38
N GLU A 23 -11.46 -27.31 -20.73
CA GLU A 23 -11.84 -26.01 -21.28
C GLU A 23 -10.61 -25.15 -21.60
N SER A 24 -9.54 -25.23 -20.81
CA SER A 24 -8.30 -24.50 -21.08
C SER A 24 -7.54 -24.97 -22.33
N GLY A 25 -7.91 -26.12 -22.92
CA GLY A 25 -7.22 -26.69 -24.06
C GLY A 25 -5.73 -26.97 -23.79
N GLY A 26 -5.39 -27.32 -22.55
CA GLY A 26 -4.01 -27.55 -22.13
C GLY A 26 -3.20 -26.30 -21.79
N LYS A 27 -3.71 -25.08 -22.04
CA LYS A 27 -3.01 -23.83 -21.74
C LYS A 27 -3.00 -23.50 -20.25
N THR A 28 -2.01 -22.75 -19.79
CA THR A 28 -2.00 -22.14 -18.46
C THR A 28 -2.69 -20.77 -18.48
N ALA A 29 -3.04 -20.25 -17.30
CA ALA A 29 -3.59 -18.90 -17.19
C ALA A 29 -2.61 -17.85 -17.73
N GLY A 30 -1.31 -17.99 -17.45
CA GLY A 30 -0.26 -17.14 -17.99
C GLY A 30 -0.22 -17.11 -19.52
N GLN A 31 -0.34 -18.28 -20.16
CA GLN A 31 -0.37 -18.38 -21.62
C GLN A 31 -1.61 -17.72 -22.23
N VAL A 32 -2.77 -17.85 -21.59
CA VAL A 32 -4.01 -17.18 -22.05
C VAL A 32 -3.86 -15.66 -21.94
N LEU A 33 -3.37 -15.16 -20.81
CA LEU A 33 -3.16 -13.72 -20.58
C LEU A 33 -2.12 -13.13 -21.53
N LYS A 34 -0.98 -13.82 -21.72
CA LYS A 34 0.05 -13.43 -22.69
C LYS A 34 -0.51 -13.35 -24.10
N GLY A 35 -1.22 -14.40 -24.53
CA GLY A 35 -1.84 -14.45 -25.86
C GLY A 35 -2.82 -13.30 -26.08
N GLN A 36 -3.61 -12.95 -25.06
CA GLN A 36 -4.52 -11.81 -25.14
C GLN A 36 -3.78 -10.48 -25.22
N ARG A 37 -2.73 -10.27 -24.42
CA ARG A 37 -1.89 -9.07 -24.47
C ARG A 37 -1.28 -8.88 -25.86
N GLU A 38 -0.69 -9.95 -26.40
CA GLU A 38 -0.04 -9.95 -27.71
C GLU A 38 -1.05 -9.75 -28.86
N ALA A 39 -2.24 -10.35 -28.77
CA ALA A 39 -3.31 -10.15 -29.74
C ALA A 39 -3.82 -8.70 -29.80
N LEU A 40 -3.80 -8.00 -28.66
CA LEU A 40 -4.13 -6.58 -28.55
C LEU A 40 -2.95 -5.65 -28.87
N GLY A 41 -1.76 -6.19 -29.15
CA GLY A 41 -0.56 -5.40 -29.43
C GLY A 41 -0.05 -4.59 -28.24
N LEU A 42 -0.41 -4.97 -27.02
CA LEU A 42 -0.05 -4.24 -25.80
C LEU A 42 1.34 -4.62 -25.31
N SER A 43 2.11 -3.63 -24.87
CA SER A 43 3.39 -3.83 -24.22
C SER A 43 3.21 -4.28 -22.76
N LEU A 44 4.27 -4.81 -22.15
CA LEU A 44 4.30 -5.09 -20.72
C LEU A 44 4.11 -3.81 -19.88
N ASP A 45 4.59 -2.66 -20.38
CA ASP A 45 4.41 -1.36 -19.74
C ASP A 45 2.94 -0.93 -19.70
N ASP A 46 2.19 -1.12 -20.80
CA ASP A 46 0.77 -0.77 -20.87
C ASP A 46 -0.06 -1.54 -19.85
N VAL A 47 0.16 -2.85 -19.78
CA VAL A 47 -0.51 -3.72 -18.81
C VAL A 47 -0.08 -3.37 -17.38
N SER A 48 1.21 -3.14 -17.16
CA SER A 48 1.74 -2.77 -15.83
C SER A 48 1.10 -1.49 -15.32
N TYR A 49 0.99 -0.49 -16.18
CA TYR A 49 0.33 0.77 -15.86
C TYR A 49 -1.16 0.59 -15.55
N ALA A 50 -1.89 -0.15 -16.39
CA ALA A 50 -3.33 -0.34 -16.23
C ALA A 50 -3.70 -1.18 -15.00
N THR A 51 -2.92 -2.21 -14.70
CA THR A 51 -3.22 -3.17 -13.62
C THR A 51 -2.55 -2.82 -12.29
N ARG A 52 -1.57 -1.90 -12.29
CA ARG A 52 -0.69 -1.59 -11.16
C ARG A 52 0.12 -2.79 -10.65
N VAL A 53 0.29 -3.82 -11.49
CA VAL A 53 1.19 -4.94 -11.25
C VAL A 53 2.53 -4.62 -11.89
N THR A 54 3.64 -4.85 -11.19
CA THR A 54 4.98 -4.57 -11.75
C THR A 54 5.25 -5.44 -12.98
N LYS A 55 6.04 -4.93 -13.93
CA LYS A 55 6.43 -5.70 -15.13
C LYS A 55 7.03 -7.07 -14.79
N ALA A 56 7.86 -7.12 -13.75
CA ALA A 56 8.47 -8.37 -13.28
C ALA A 56 7.40 -9.43 -12.94
N HIS A 57 6.35 -9.05 -12.21
CA HIS A 57 5.28 -9.99 -11.87
C HIS A 57 4.37 -10.33 -13.05
N ILE A 58 4.17 -9.41 -14.01
CA ILE A 58 3.44 -9.72 -15.25
C ILE A 58 4.19 -10.78 -16.04
N VAL A 59 5.51 -10.62 -16.21
CA VAL A 59 6.36 -11.61 -16.87
C VAL A 59 6.28 -12.96 -16.14
N ALA A 60 6.44 -12.96 -14.82
CA ALA A 60 6.34 -14.19 -14.02
C ALA A 60 4.99 -14.90 -14.19
N ILE A 61 3.87 -14.15 -14.24
CA ILE A 61 2.54 -14.71 -14.54
C ILE A 61 2.51 -15.32 -15.94
N GLU A 62 2.94 -14.58 -16.96
CA GLU A 62 2.92 -15.03 -18.36
C GLU A 62 3.77 -16.29 -18.59
N GLU A 63 4.90 -16.40 -17.88
CA GLU A 63 5.83 -17.52 -17.94
C GLU A 63 5.46 -18.68 -17.01
N ASN A 64 4.48 -18.46 -16.11
CA ASN A 64 4.09 -19.41 -15.04
C ASN A 64 5.24 -19.71 -14.07
N ASP A 65 6.11 -18.72 -13.88
CA ASP A 65 7.17 -18.75 -12.87
C ASP A 65 6.57 -18.37 -11.51
N LYS A 66 6.25 -19.38 -10.71
CA LYS A 66 5.65 -19.19 -9.38
C LYS A 66 6.67 -18.66 -8.36
N ASP A 67 7.95 -18.90 -8.58
CA ASP A 67 9.01 -18.62 -7.60
C ASP A 67 9.42 -17.14 -7.69
N ALA A 68 9.25 -16.52 -8.87
CA ALA A 68 9.38 -15.09 -9.08
C ALA A 68 8.14 -14.26 -8.65
N LEU A 69 7.10 -14.90 -8.11
CA LEU A 69 5.90 -14.22 -7.61
C LEU A 69 5.99 -13.99 -6.10
N PRO A 70 5.35 -12.92 -5.59
CA PRO A 70 5.22 -12.73 -4.16
C PRO A 70 4.25 -13.77 -3.57
N SER A 71 3.82 -13.57 -2.33
CA SER A 71 2.92 -14.51 -1.65
C SER A 71 1.74 -14.95 -2.53
N ARG A 72 1.31 -16.21 -2.35
CA ARG A 72 0.19 -16.82 -3.10
C ARG A 72 -1.05 -15.93 -3.18
N VAL A 73 -1.35 -15.19 -2.12
CA VAL A 73 -2.50 -14.29 -2.05
C VAL A 73 -2.36 -13.16 -3.08
N TYR A 74 -1.18 -12.54 -3.17
CA TYR A 74 -0.89 -11.51 -4.16
C TYR A 74 -0.89 -12.06 -5.59
N ALA A 75 -0.26 -13.21 -5.81
CA ALA A 75 -0.24 -13.85 -7.13
C ALA A 75 -1.66 -14.10 -7.68
N ILE A 76 -2.58 -14.60 -6.83
CA ILE A 76 -3.99 -14.77 -7.19
C ILE A 76 -4.65 -13.42 -7.53
N GLY A 77 -4.37 -12.38 -6.74
CA GLY A 77 -4.89 -11.04 -6.98
C GLY A 77 -4.42 -10.47 -8.32
N PHE A 78 -3.14 -10.67 -8.68
CA PHE A 78 -2.58 -10.18 -9.94
C PHE A 78 -3.21 -10.87 -11.14
N VAL A 79 -3.35 -12.19 -11.13
CA VAL A 79 -4.02 -12.94 -12.21
C VAL A 79 -5.47 -12.48 -12.37
N ARG A 80 -6.20 -12.26 -11.27
CA ARG A 80 -7.57 -11.73 -11.32
C ARG A 80 -7.62 -10.34 -11.95
N THR A 81 -6.79 -9.40 -11.49
CA THR A 81 -6.77 -8.03 -12.04
C THR A 81 -6.39 -8.02 -13.51
N TYR A 82 -5.44 -8.87 -13.92
CA TYR A 82 -5.01 -8.98 -15.32
C TYR A 82 -6.14 -9.54 -16.20
N ALA A 83 -6.84 -10.59 -15.75
CA ALA A 83 -8.00 -11.13 -16.46
C ALA A 83 -9.13 -10.11 -16.60
N LEU A 84 -9.46 -9.39 -15.52
CA LEU A 84 -10.50 -8.36 -15.52
C LEU A 84 -10.16 -7.19 -16.45
N TYR A 85 -8.89 -6.81 -16.55
CA TYR A 85 -8.45 -5.78 -17.48
C TYR A 85 -8.78 -6.12 -18.93
N PHE A 86 -8.72 -7.40 -19.31
CA PHE A 86 -9.11 -7.87 -20.63
C PHE A 86 -10.59 -8.28 -20.76
N GLY A 87 -11.39 -8.15 -19.70
CA GLY A 87 -12.78 -8.61 -19.69
C GLY A 87 -12.93 -10.14 -19.83
N LEU A 88 -11.91 -10.90 -19.44
CA LEU A 88 -11.94 -12.37 -19.43
C LEU A 88 -12.60 -12.89 -18.15
N ASP A 89 -12.99 -14.17 -18.16
CA ASP A 89 -13.45 -14.86 -16.94
C ASP A 89 -12.30 -14.99 -15.93
N ALA A 90 -12.29 -14.09 -14.96
CA ALA A 90 -11.27 -14.03 -13.94
C ALA A 90 -11.35 -15.19 -12.95
N ASP A 91 -12.54 -15.74 -12.68
CA ASP A 91 -12.69 -16.85 -11.75
C ASP A 91 -12.19 -18.15 -12.37
N PHE A 92 -12.46 -18.36 -13.67
CA PHE A 92 -11.87 -19.44 -14.44
C PHE A 92 -10.33 -19.35 -14.45
N LEU A 93 -9.76 -18.21 -14.83
CA LEU A 93 -8.31 -18.05 -14.93
C LEU A 93 -7.60 -18.17 -13.57
N VAL A 94 -8.21 -17.66 -12.49
CA VAL A 94 -7.70 -17.85 -11.14
C VAL A 94 -7.70 -19.31 -10.73
N GLN A 95 -8.76 -20.07 -11.05
CA GLN A 95 -8.81 -21.49 -10.76
C GLN A 95 -7.76 -22.25 -11.57
N LEU A 96 -7.67 -21.98 -12.87
CA LEU A 96 -6.65 -22.56 -13.76
C LEU A 96 -5.23 -22.29 -13.25
N PHE A 97 -4.96 -21.06 -12.78
CA PHE A 97 -3.68 -20.68 -12.19
C PHE A 97 -3.37 -21.43 -10.89
N LYS A 98 -4.36 -21.58 -10.00
CA LYS A 98 -4.22 -22.37 -8.76
C LYS A 98 -3.92 -23.84 -9.05
N ILE A 99 -4.57 -24.42 -10.06
CA ILE A 99 -4.41 -25.84 -10.42
C ILE A 99 -3.03 -26.09 -11.05
N LYS A 100 -2.62 -25.27 -12.04
CA LYS A 100 -1.42 -25.52 -12.85
C LYS A 100 -0.12 -24.91 -12.31
N THR A 101 -0.18 -23.87 -11.47
CA THR A 101 1.02 -23.08 -11.14
C THR A 101 1.39 -23.13 -9.67
N ILE A 102 0.47 -22.79 -8.77
CA ILE A 102 0.78 -22.68 -7.32
C ILE A 102 0.39 -23.94 -6.52
N GLY A 103 -0.47 -24.79 -7.09
CA GLY A 103 -0.98 -25.99 -6.41
C GLY A 103 -2.02 -25.68 -5.32
N ARG A 104 -2.57 -26.76 -4.75
CA ARG A 104 -3.55 -26.69 -3.65
C ARG A 104 -2.86 -26.21 -2.37
N HIS A 105 -3.47 -25.24 -1.70
CA HIS A 105 -3.06 -24.83 -0.37
C HIS A 105 -3.60 -25.85 0.64
N ASP A 106 -2.72 -26.56 1.33
CA ASP A 106 -3.07 -27.32 2.53
C ASP A 106 -3.12 -26.35 3.71
N PRO A 107 -4.29 -26.02 4.27
CA PRO A 107 -4.42 -25.09 5.39
C PRO A 107 -3.68 -25.55 6.66
N SER A 108 -3.27 -26.82 6.74
CA SER A 108 -2.46 -27.33 7.86
C SER A 108 -0.97 -26.98 7.77
N ARG A 109 -0.52 -26.42 6.64
CA ARG A 109 0.87 -25.98 6.41
C ARG A 109 0.91 -24.50 6.08
N ILE A 110 0.51 -23.65 7.03
CA ILE A 110 0.94 -22.24 7.04
C ILE A 110 2.45 -22.25 7.35
N SER A 111 3.22 -22.64 6.34
CA SER A 111 4.66 -22.52 6.31
C SER A 111 4.87 -21.08 5.88
N MET A 112 5.20 -20.22 6.83
CA MET A 112 5.57 -18.83 6.56
C MET A 112 6.97 -18.82 5.93
N GLU A 113 7.12 -19.51 4.80
CA GLU A 113 8.31 -19.42 3.96
C GLU A 113 8.11 -18.19 3.07
N SER A 114 8.27 -17.03 3.68
CA SER A 114 8.72 -15.87 2.92
C SER A 114 10.24 -15.97 2.90
N ASP A 115 10.80 -16.39 1.78
CA ASP A 115 12.17 -16.02 1.41
C ASP A 115 12.17 -14.50 1.25
N VAL A 116 12.19 -13.78 2.37
CA VAL A 116 12.58 -12.39 2.39
C VAL A 116 14.04 -12.44 2.00
N ASP A 117 14.35 -12.01 0.78
CA ASP A 117 15.71 -11.64 0.40
C ASP A 117 16.16 -10.49 1.32
N GLU A 118 16.70 -10.88 2.47
CA GLU A 118 17.28 -10.07 3.53
C GLU A 118 18.44 -9.21 3.02
N SER A 119 18.89 -9.39 1.77
CA SER A 119 20.00 -8.63 1.20
C SER A 119 19.69 -7.16 0.91
N SER A 120 18.44 -6.71 1.04
CA SER A 120 18.05 -5.31 0.83
C SER A 120 17.85 -4.47 2.10
N PHE A 121 17.95 -5.08 3.29
CA PHE A 121 17.90 -4.33 4.54
C PHE A 121 19.31 -3.89 4.94
N VAL A 122 19.62 -2.61 4.72
CA VAL A 122 20.83 -1.95 5.27
C VAL A 122 20.78 -2.13 6.80
N SER A 123 21.64 -3.02 7.31
CA SER A 123 21.69 -3.41 8.73
C SER A 123 21.53 -2.20 9.65
N ALA A 124 20.76 -2.33 10.74
CA ALA A 124 20.63 -1.26 11.73
C ALA A 124 22.01 -0.73 12.18
N ARG A 125 23.04 -1.58 12.16
CA ARG A 125 24.43 -1.20 12.43
C ARG A 125 25.02 -0.22 11.41
N THR A 126 24.76 -0.39 10.12
CA THR A 126 25.26 0.50 9.08
C THR A 126 24.50 1.83 9.07
N LEU A 127 23.21 1.84 9.41
CA LEU A 127 22.45 3.08 9.64
C LEU A 127 22.93 3.84 10.89
N LEU A 128 23.22 3.12 11.98
CA LEU A 128 23.75 3.74 13.20
C LEU A 128 25.14 4.35 12.96
N TRP A 129 26.01 3.66 12.20
CA TRP A 129 27.32 4.19 11.86
C TRP A 129 27.24 5.36 10.88
N SER A 130 26.33 5.36 9.90
CA SER A 130 26.18 6.50 8.99
C SER A 130 25.67 7.76 9.70
N CYS A 131 24.71 7.61 10.62
CA CYS A 131 24.25 8.70 11.48
C CYS A 131 25.37 9.22 12.40
N PHE A 132 26.16 8.33 13.00
CA PHE A 132 27.27 8.72 13.87
C PHE A 132 28.38 9.46 13.10
N ILE A 133 28.74 8.98 11.92
CA ILE A 133 29.74 9.62 11.05
C ILE A 133 29.24 11.01 10.58
N SER A 134 27.97 11.12 10.19
CA SER A 134 27.36 12.39 9.81
C SER A 134 27.34 13.40 10.97
N PHE A 135 26.99 12.93 12.18
CA PHE A 135 26.98 13.76 13.39
C PHE A 135 28.39 14.23 13.78
N MET A 136 29.38 13.33 13.69
CA MET A 136 30.80 13.70 13.91
C MET A 136 31.31 14.70 12.88
N ALA A 137 30.94 14.55 11.61
CA ALA A 137 31.30 15.52 10.57
C ALA A 137 30.70 16.91 10.84
N LEU A 138 29.43 16.99 11.28
CA LEU A 138 28.79 18.26 11.65
C LEU A 138 29.46 18.90 12.87
N ILE A 139 29.88 18.13 13.87
CA ILE A 139 30.61 18.66 15.03
C ILE A 139 32.00 19.17 14.64
N LEU A 140 32.68 18.51 13.70
CA LEU A 140 34.02 18.89 13.27
C LEU A 140 34.00 20.13 12.36
N ILE A 141 33.00 20.24 11.48
CA ILE A 141 32.88 21.31 10.47
C ILE A 141 32.05 22.50 10.98
N GLY A 142 31.11 22.27 11.89
CA GLY A 142 30.22 23.31 12.45
C GLY A 142 30.94 24.53 13.04
N PRO A 143 32.08 24.38 13.75
CA PRO A 143 32.83 25.52 14.28
C PRO A 143 33.48 26.38 13.19
N LEU A 144 33.74 25.81 12.00
CA LEU A 144 34.30 26.50 10.84
C LEU A 144 33.26 27.35 10.10
N PHE A 145 31.99 26.95 10.17
CA PHE A 145 30.86 27.66 9.53
C PHE A 145 30.03 28.49 10.50
N SER A 146 30.37 28.52 11.79
CA SER A 146 29.64 29.34 12.76
C SER A 146 29.80 30.82 12.38
N PRO A 147 28.75 31.47 11.84
CA PRO A 147 28.74 32.92 11.77
C PRO A 147 28.86 33.38 13.21
N LYS A 148 29.67 34.41 13.48
CA LYS A 148 29.66 35.03 14.81
C LYS A 148 28.24 35.56 15.04
N TYR A 149 27.38 34.76 15.66
CA TYR A 149 26.09 35.15 16.21
C TYR A 149 26.37 36.05 17.42
N GLY A 150 26.96 37.23 17.16
CA GLY A 150 26.55 38.43 17.85
C GLY A 150 25.12 38.69 17.42
N GLY A 151 24.16 38.94 18.29
CA GLY A 151 24.20 39.71 19.51
C GLY A 151 22.92 40.54 19.46
N GLN A 152 22.15 40.52 20.55
CA GLN A 152 21.07 41.47 20.85
C GLN A 152 20.06 41.75 19.73
N ALA A 153 18.98 40.95 19.69
CA ALA A 153 17.68 41.45 19.27
C ALA A 153 16.59 40.78 20.14
N GLN A 154 16.59 41.11 21.44
CA GLN A 154 15.30 41.22 22.12
C GLN A 154 14.61 42.46 21.55
N GLU A 155 14.01 42.32 20.38
CA GLU A 155 12.92 43.22 20.00
C GLU A 155 11.78 42.86 20.94
N LYS A 156 11.71 43.58 22.07
CA LYS A 156 10.52 43.58 22.91
C LYS A 156 9.37 43.90 21.96
N LEU A 157 8.55 42.90 21.65
CA LEU A 157 7.28 43.07 20.97
C LEU A 157 6.39 43.84 21.94
N GLY A 158 6.58 45.15 21.98
CA GLY A 158 5.77 46.07 22.75
C GLY A 158 4.38 45.99 22.17
N ILE A 159 3.46 45.37 22.90
CA ILE A 159 2.04 45.43 22.56
C ILE A 159 1.69 46.93 22.54
N PRO A 160 1.31 47.51 21.39
CA PRO A 160 0.93 48.91 21.35
C PRO A 160 -0.21 49.13 22.34
N GLU A 161 -0.13 50.23 23.09
CA GLU A 161 -1.15 50.53 24.09
C GLU A 161 -2.53 50.58 23.41
N VAL A 162 -3.50 49.87 23.97
CA VAL A 162 -4.85 49.74 23.39
C VAL A 162 -5.39 51.14 23.11
N PRO A 163 -5.73 51.46 21.84
CA PRO A 163 -6.13 52.80 21.46
C PRO A 163 -7.41 53.21 22.20
N ALA A 164 -7.49 54.49 22.55
CA ALA A 164 -8.48 55.01 23.51
C ALA A 164 -9.93 54.81 23.04
N ASP A 165 -10.15 54.73 21.72
CA ASP A 165 -11.44 54.46 21.10
C ASP A 165 -11.96 53.04 21.40
N LEU A 166 -11.06 52.06 21.48
CA LEU A 166 -11.42 50.68 21.83
C LEU A 166 -11.72 50.54 23.32
N LYS A 167 -11.01 51.27 24.19
CA LYS A 167 -11.34 51.32 25.62
C LYS A 167 -12.72 51.94 25.85
N ALA A 168 -13.03 53.06 25.19
CA ALA A 168 -14.33 53.72 25.31
C ALA A 168 -15.49 52.83 24.85
N LYS A 169 -15.34 52.13 23.72
CA LYS A 169 -16.34 51.15 23.25
C LYS A 169 -16.51 49.98 24.20
N MET A 170 -15.44 49.54 24.84
CA MET A 170 -15.49 48.45 25.80
C MET A 170 -16.25 48.88 27.06
N ASP A 171 -16.00 50.08 27.58
CA ASP A 171 -16.70 50.62 28.74
C ASP A 171 -18.20 50.88 28.47
N GLU A 172 -18.53 51.33 27.26
CA GLU A 172 -19.92 51.51 26.80
C GLU A 172 -20.67 50.16 26.71
N ASN A 173 -20.01 49.15 26.14
CA ASN A 173 -20.57 47.79 26.07
C ASN A 173 -20.73 47.18 27.47
N LEU A 174 -19.81 47.43 28.40
CA LEU A 174 -19.93 46.96 29.79
C LEU A 174 -21.15 47.57 30.48
N LYS A 175 -21.37 48.89 30.34
CA LYS A 175 -22.57 49.55 30.91
C LYS A 175 -23.86 48.99 30.34
N THR A 176 -23.89 48.72 29.03
CA THR A 176 -25.06 48.13 28.37
C THR A 176 -25.38 46.75 28.93
N ILE A 177 -24.36 45.93 29.21
CA ILE A 177 -24.53 44.60 29.81
C ILE A 177 -25.03 44.72 31.26
N ASP A 178 -24.49 45.66 32.04
CA ASP A 178 -24.91 45.89 33.43
C ASP A 178 -26.37 46.37 33.50
N ASP A 179 -26.78 47.26 32.59
CA ASP A 179 -28.16 47.76 32.49
C ASP A 179 -29.14 46.62 32.12
N ILE A 180 -28.76 45.75 31.18
CA ILE A 180 -29.56 44.57 30.79
C ILE A 180 -29.70 43.59 31.97
N ASN A 181 -28.63 43.35 32.72
CA ASN A 181 -28.66 42.46 33.88
C ASN A 181 -29.48 43.04 35.04
N THR A 182 -29.49 44.37 35.21
CA THR A 182 -30.25 45.05 36.26
C THR A 182 -31.76 45.03 35.97
N GLN A 183 -32.17 45.21 34.71
CA GLN A 183 -33.58 45.10 34.29
C GLN A 183 -34.14 43.67 34.32
N SER A 184 -33.26 42.66 34.31
CA SER A 184 -33.67 41.25 34.34
C SER A 184 -33.89 40.71 35.77
N GLN A 185 -33.67 41.53 36.81
CA GLN A 185 -33.77 41.15 38.23
C GLN A 185 -34.93 41.86 38.99
N GLU A 186 -35.71 42.71 38.32
CA GLU A 186 -37.02 43.23 38.79
C GLU A 186 -38.18 42.46 38.15
#